data_AF-A0A2T0HV31-F1
#
_entry.id   AF-A0A2T0HV31-F1
#
_cell.length_a   1.000
_cell.length_b   1.000
_cell.length_c   1.000
_cell.angle_alpha   90.00
_cell.angle_beta   90.00
_cell.angle_gamma   90.00
#
_symmetry.space_group_name_H-M   'P 1'
#
loop_
_entity.id
_entity.type
_entity.pdbx_description
1 polymer ?
#
loop_
_entity_poly.entity_id
_entity_poly.type
_entity_poly.pdbx_seq_one_letter_code
_entity_poly.pdbx_strand_id
1 'polypeptide(L)'
;MEHIRQAATDAITFVEGLSKEEFLEDRRTQQAVVMSLIIIGEASTKIMDQHPDFAARHSHIPWRNMRAMRNRIAHGYFDINLDVVWDTIQSALPDLLARLPVNP
;
A
#
# COMPACT_ATOMS: atom_id res chain seq x y z
N MET A 1 -11.58 -2.51 -5.39
CA MET A 1 -11.15 -1.11 -5.17
C MET A 1 -11.29 -0.70 -3.72
N GLU A 2 -12.42 -0.99 -3.08
CA GLU A 2 -12.65 -0.64 -1.66
C GLU A 2 -11.54 -1.13 -0.72
N HIS A 3 -11.14 -2.40 -0.83
CA HIS A 3 -10.04 -2.93 -0.01
C HIS A 3 -8.71 -2.18 -0.19
N ILE A 4 -8.41 -1.69 -1.39
CA ILE A 4 -7.19 -0.90 -1.64
C ILE A 4 -7.34 0.47 -0.96
N ARG A 5 -8.50 1.11 -1.12
CA ARG A 5 -8.79 2.42 -0.51
C ARG A 5 -8.72 2.33 1.01
N GLN A 6 -9.44 1.40 1.62
CA GLN A 6 -9.48 1.23 3.07
C GLN A 6 -8.08 0.96 3.63
N ALA A 7 -7.35 0.00 3.06
CA ALA A 7 -6.01 -0.32 3.55
C ALA A 7 -5.02 0.85 3.37
N ALA A 8 -5.13 1.63 2.29
CA ALA A 8 -4.30 2.82 2.09
C ALA A 8 -4.62 3.90 3.13
N THR A 9 -5.91 4.14 3.41
CA THR A 9 -6.35 5.05 4.47
C THR A 9 -5.87 4.58 5.83
N ASP A 10 -6.05 3.31 6.18
CA ASP A 10 -5.63 2.73 7.47
C ASP A 10 -4.13 2.93 7.68
N ALA A 11 -3.30 2.64 6.67
CA ALA A 11 -1.85 2.83 6.75
C ALA A 11 -1.46 4.29 7.03
N ILE A 12 -2.14 5.25 6.40
CA ILE A 12 -1.92 6.68 6.63
C ILE A 12 -2.35 7.07 8.04
N THR A 13 -3.52 6.61 8.50
CA THR A 13 -4.04 6.92 9.83
C THR A 13 -3.17 6.31 10.94
N PHE A 14 -2.60 5.12 10.76
CA PHE A 14 -1.73 4.51 11.77
C PHE A 14 -0.45 5.29 12.05
N VAL A 15 0.02 6.10 11.10
CA VAL A 15 1.21 6.93 11.26
C VAL A 15 0.90 8.40 11.52
N GLU A 16 -0.38 8.76 11.63
CA GLU A 16 -0.78 10.14 11.83
C GLU A 16 -0.24 10.68 13.16
N GLY A 17 0.43 11.83 13.10
CA GLY A 17 1.05 12.46 14.26
C GLY A 17 2.38 11.85 14.71
N LEU A 18 2.85 10.78 14.06
CA LEU A 18 4.18 10.22 14.33
C LEU A 18 5.25 10.90 13.46
N SER A 19 6.41 11.14 14.05
CA SER A 19 7.66 11.36 13.31
C SER A 19 8.18 10.04 12.73
N LYS A 20 9.14 10.13 11.81
CA LYS A 20 9.77 8.96 11.22
C LYS A 20 10.52 8.15 12.29
N GLU A 21 11.22 8.84 13.19
CA GLU A 21 11.99 8.24 14.27
C GLU A 21 11.07 7.44 15.22
N GLU A 22 9.94 8.03 15.64
CA GLU A 22 8.95 7.34 16.47
C GLU A 22 8.35 6.11 15.76
N PHE A 23 8.08 6.22 14.45
CA PHE A 23 7.63 5.08 13.66
C PHE A 23 8.67 3.96 13.60
N LEU A 24 9.96 4.28 13.47
CA LEU A 24 11.05 3.29 13.43
C LEU A 24 11.24 2.56 14.78
N GLU A 25 10.78 3.14 15.88
CA GLU A 25 10.80 2.52 17.21
C GLU A 25 9.48 1.80 17.55
N ASP A 26 8.37 2.12 16.89
CA ASP A 26 7.06 1.48 17.11
C ASP A 26 6.82 0.26 16.22
N ARG A 27 7.26 -0.91 16.70
CA ARG A 27 7.04 -2.20 16.03
C ARG A 27 5.57 -2.53 15.77
N ARG A 28 4.65 -2.11 16.63
CA ARG A 28 3.21 -2.41 16.46
C ARG A 28 2.67 -1.66 15.25
N THR A 29 3.01 -0.37 15.15
CA THR A 29 2.60 0.47 14.02
C THR A 29 3.24 -0.01 12.72
N GLN A 30 4.53 -0.38 12.74
CA GLN A 30 5.20 -1.01 11.60
C GLN A 30 4.45 -2.25 11.09
N GLN A 31 4.07 -3.16 11.99
CA GLN A 31 3.34 -4.37 11.62
C GLN A 31 1.95 -4.07 11.05
N ALA A 32 1.23 -3.10 11.61
CA ALA A 32 -0.07 -2.67 11.12
C ALA A 32 0.02 -2.10 9.70
N VAL A 33 0.97 -1.21 9.46
CA VAL A 33 1.24 -0.63 8.14
C VAL A 33 1.65 -1.69 7.12
N VAL A 34 2.57 -2.59 7.50
CA VAL A 34 3.04 -3.67 6.60
C VAL A 34 1.86 -4.55 6.17
N MET A 35 0.94 -4.86 7.08
CA MET A 35 -0.28 -5.60 6.74
C MET A 35 -1.15 -4.85 5.73
N SER A 36 -1.35 -3.54 5.92
CA SER A 36 -2.08 -2.71 4.96
C SER A 36 -1.45 -2.73 3.57
N LEU A 37 -0.11 -2.65 3.47
CA LEU A 37 0.60 -2.74 2.19
C LEU A 37 0.44 -4.12 1.52
N ILE A 38 0.42 -5.21 2.30
CA ILE A 38 0.13 -6.55 1.79
C ILE A 38 -1.28 -6.61 1.20
N ILE A 39 -2.28 -6.10 1.92
CA ILE A 39 -3.68 -6.08 1.46
C ILE A 39 -3.82 -5.31 0.14
N ILE A 40 -3.17 -4.15 0.03
CA ILE A 40 -3.16 -3.34 -1.20
C ILE A 40 -2.60 -4.16 -2.37
N GLY A 41 -1.44 -4.80 -2.20
CA GLY A 41 -0.81 -5.56 -3.27
C GLY A 41 -1.57 -6.84 -3.64
N GLU A 42 -2.18 -7.52 -2.67
CA GLU A 42 -3.03 -8.69 -2.91
C GLU A 42 -4.29 -8.31 -3.69
N ALA A 43 -4.99 -7.26 -3.28
CA ALA A 43 -6.16 -6.75 -3.99
C ALA A 43 -5.81 -6.29 -5.41
N SER A 44 -4.65 -5.64 -5.58
CA SER A 44 -4.15 -5.22 -6.89
C SER A 44 -3.85 -6.41 -7.80
N THR A 45 -3.23 -7.47 -7.25
CA THR A 45 -2.93 -8.71 -7.98
C THR A 45 -4.20 -9.37 -8.46
N LYS A 46 -5.21 -9.50 -7.59
CA LYS A 46 -6.52 -10.06 -7.96
C LYS A 46 -7.18 -9.28 -9.08
N ILE A 47 -7.15 -7.95 -9.04
CA ILE A 47 -7.71 -7.11 -10.12
C ILE A 47 -6.98 -7.36 -11.44
N MET A 48 -5.65 -7.38 -11.42
CA MET A 48 -4.86 -7.62 -12.64
C MET A 48 -5.12 -9.01 -13.24
N ASP A 49 -5.20 -10.04 -12.40
CA ASP A 49 -5.30 -11.43 -12.84
C ASP A 49 -6.75 -11.79 -13.24
N GLN A 50 -7.76 -11.25 -12.55
CA GLN A 50 -9.17 -11.59 -12.79
C GLN A 50 -9.89 -10.59 -13.71
N HIS A 51 -9.42 -9.34 -13.77
CA HIS A 51 -10.03 -8.26 -14.57
C HIS A 51 -8.96 -7.48 -15.37
N PRO A 52 -8.19 -8.14 -16.25
CA PRO A 52 -7.09 -7.51 -16.98
C PRO A 52 -7.51 -6.31 -17.83
N ASP A 53 -8.69 -6.37 -18.47
CA ASP A 53 -9.22 -5.26 -19.28
C ASP A 53 -9.56 -4.04 -18.43
N PHE A 54 -10.01 -4.23 -17.19
CA PHE A 54 -10.22 -3.15 -16.25
C PHE A 54 -8.89 -2.53 -15.84
N ALA A 55 -7.90 -3.35 -15.47
CA ALA A 55 -6.57 -2.86 -15.12
C ALA A 55 -5.91 -2.09 -16.27
N ALA A 56 -6.08 -2.54 -17.52
CA ALA A 56 -5.58 -1.88 -18.71
C ALA A 56 -6.26 -0.52 -18.96
N ARG A 57 -7.59 -0.43 -18.80
CA ARG A 57 -8.34 0.84 -18.90
C ARG A 57 -7.97 1.84 -17.81
N HIS A 58 -7.57 1.36 -16.63
CA HIS A 58 -7.11 2.18 -15.50
C HIS A 58 -5.59 2.10 -15.33
N SER A 59 -4.83 2.21 -16.42
CA SER A 59 -3.36 2.06 -16.43
C SER A 59 -2.61 3.19 -15.70
N HIS A 60 -3.27 4.30 -15.38
CA HIS A 60 -2.73 5.37 -14.53
C HIS A 60 -2.58 4.95 -13.06
N ILE A 61 -3.28 3.89 -12.64
CA ILE A 61 -3.15 3.28 -11.31
C ILE A 61 -1.94 2.33 -11.34
N PRO A 62 -1.01 2.40 -10.36
CA PRO A 62 0.26 1.68 -10.41
C PRO A 62 0.13 0.20 -9.97
N TRP A 63 -0.74 -0.58 -10.62
CA TRP A 63 -1.06 -1.97 -10.25
C TRP A 63 0.16 -2.87 -10.06
N ARG A 64 1.10 -2.80 -11.03
CA ARG A 64 2.32 -3.61 -11.02
C ARG A 64 3.21 -3.27 -9.83
N ASN A 65 3.31 -1.99 -9.46
CA ASN A 65 4.12 -1.56 -8.33
C ASN A 65 3.51 -2.04 -7.01
N MET A 66 2.18 -1.98 -6.87
CA MET A 66 1.47 -2.51 -5.69
C MET A 66 1.69 -4.03 -5.54
N ARG A 67 1.58 -4.80 -6.64
CA ARG A 67 1.91 -6.24 -6.64
C ARG A 67 3.37 -6.50 -6.29
N ALA A 68 4.30 -5.74 -6.86
CA ALA A 68 5.73 -5.88 -6.60
C ALA A 68 6.08 -5.57 -5.13
N MET A 69 5.44 -4.55 -4.53
CA MET A 69 5.60 -4.21 -3.13
C MET A 69 5.21 -5.38 -2.21
N ARG A 70 4.03 -5.97 -2.43
CA ARG A 70 3.59 -7.16 -1.68
C ARG A 70 4.55 -8.32 -1.82
N ASN A 71 5.08 -8.58 -3.02
CA ASN A 71 6.06 -9.64 -3.22
C ASN A 71 7.36 -9.37 -2.46
N ARG A 72 7.84 -8.12 -2.42
CA ARG A 72 9.02 -7.74 -1.64
C ARG A 72 8.79 -7.94 -0.14
N ILE A 73 7.65 -7.51 0.38
CA ILE A 73 7.29 -7.66 1.80
C ILE A 73 7.16 -9.14 2.18
N ALA A 74 6.49 -9.94 1.36
CA ALA A 74 6.26 -11.36 1.63
C ALA A 74 7.53 -12.22 1.58
N HIS A 75 8.48 -11.88 0.69
CA HIS A 75 9.73 -12.64 0.53
C HIS A 75 10.91 -12.09 1.33
N GLY A 76 10.83 -10.85 1.80
CA GLY A 76 11.87 -10.17 2.58
C GLY A 76 11.48 -9.87 4.03
N TYR A 77 10.66 -10.71 4.67
CA TYR A 77 10.04 -10.45 5.99
C TYR A 77 11.04 -10.07 7.11
N PHE A 78 12.33 -10.39 6.95
CA PHE A 78 13.41 -10.00 7.89
C PHE A 78 14.19 -8.73 7.49
N ASP A 79 14.09 -8.30 6.23
CA ASP A 79 14.86 -7.17 5.64
C ASP A 79 13.94 -6.12 5.01
N ILE A 80 12.73 -5.93 5.56
CA ILE A 80 11.85 -4.84 5.12
C ILE A 80 12.54 -3.52 5.45
N ASN A 81 12.90 -2.78 4.41
CA ASN A 81 13.44 -1.44 4.58
C ASN A 81 12.29 -0.50 5.04
N LEU A 82 12.31 -0.16 6.33
CA LEU A 82 11.28 0.66 6.96
C LEU A 82 11.31 2.12 6.50
N ASP A 83 12.44 2.63 6.01
CA ASP A 83 12.50 3.94 5.38
C ASP A 83 11.64 3.97 4.11
N VAL A 84 11.74 2.94 3.27
CA VAL A 84 10.92 2.82 2.06
C VAL A 84 9.44 2.66 2.41
N VAL A 85 9.13 1.93 3.49
CA VAL A 85 7.75 1.81 3.98
C VAL A 85 7.22 3.18 4.40
N TRP A 86 7.98 3.93 5.20
CA TRP A 86 7.61 5.28 5.62
C TRP A 86 7.34 6.21 4.41
N ASP A 87 8.28 6.26 3.47
CA ASP A 87 8.15 7.10 2.27
C ASP A 87 6.94 6.69 1.40
N THR A 88 6.65 5.38 1.34
CA THR A 88 5.47 4.86 0.65
C THR A 88 4.19 5.40 1.29
N ILE A 89 4.09 5.40 2.61
CA ILE A 89 2.91 5.91 3.32
C ILE A 89 2.76 7.42 3.14
N GLN A 90 3.86 8.17 3.26
CA GLN A 90 3.81 9.63 3.23
C GLN A 90 3.58 10.21 1.83
N SER A 91 4.01 9.50 0.78
CA SER A 91 3.94 10.02 -0.60
C SER A 91 3.08 9.16 -1.53
N ALA A 92 3.36 7.86 -1.61
CA ALA A 92 2.75 7.01 -2.63
C ALA A 92 1.29 6.65 -2.32
N LEU A 93 0.93 6.47 -1.05
CA LEU A 93 -0.45 6.15 -0.67
C LEU A 93 -1.42 7.33 -0.86
N PRO A 94 -1.10 8.59 -0.48
CA PRO A 94 -1.93 9.74 -0.79
C PRO A 94 -2.16 9.93 -2.29
N ASP A 95 -1.09 9.80 -3.09
CA ASP A 95 -1.17 9.86 -4.55
C ASP A 95 -2.02 8.71 -5.13
N LEU A 96 -1.88 7.49 -4.61
CA LEU A 96 -2.74 6.37 -4.98
C LEU A 96 -4.21 6.69 -4.71
N LEU A 97 -4.55 7.16 -3.50
CA LEU A 97 -5.93 7.50 -3.12
C LEU A 97 -6.56 8.53 -4.06
N ALA A 98 -5.79 9.52 -4.51
CA ALA A 98 -6.22 10.52 -5.49
C ALA A 98 -6.48 9.93 -6.90
N ARG A 99 -5.79 8.84 -7.26
CA ARG A 99 -5.94 8.15 -8.56
C ARG A 99 -7.04 7.10 -8.58
N LEU A 100 -7.45 6.59 -7.41
CA LEU A 100 -8.51 5.59 -7.31
C LEU A 100 -9.86 6.21 -7.69
N PRO A 101 -10.61 5.63 -8.64
CA PRO A 101 -11.94 6.12 -8.98
C PRO A 101 -12.81 6.20 -7.73
N VAL A 102 -13.45 7.34 -7.53
CA VAL A 102 -14.48 7.53 -6.52
C VAL A 102 -15.68 6.69 -6.99
N ASN A 103 -16.19 5.80 -6.14
CA ASN A 103 -17.45 5.14 -6.47
C ASN A 103 -18.55 6.22 -6.54
N PRO A 104 -19.40 6.22 -7.57
CA PRO A 104 -20.63 7.02 -7.54
C PRO A 104 -21.55 6.57 -6.40
#